data_AF-A0A2V7H397-F1
#
_entry.id   AF-A0A2V7H397-F1
#
_cell.length_a   1.000
_cell.length_b   1.000
_cell.length_c   1.000
_cell.angle_alpha   90.00
_cell.angle_beta   90.00
_cell.angle_gamma   90.00
#
_symmetry.space_group_name_H-M   'P 1'
#
loop_
_entity.id
_entity.type
_entity.pdbx_description
1 polymer ?
#
loop_
_entity_poly.entity_id
_entity_poly.type
_entity_poly.pdbx_seq_one_letter_code
_entity_poly.pdbx_strand_id
1 'polypeptide(L)'
;MKATRREFLKLGVAASTALLPLPVRAQGTAPRVVVVGGGFAGASCARALRQADGRIAVTLVEANATFTACPFSNAVIGGLRELSAQQFTYDR
;
A
#
# COMPACT_ATOMS: atom_id res chain seq x y z
N MET A 1 -6.23 -9.96 -59.29
CA MET A 1 -4.83 -10.23 -58.91
C MET A 1 -4.78 -11.57 -58.20
N LYS A 2 -3.88 -12.50 -58.59
CA LYS A 2 -3.75 -13.81 -57.93
C LYS A 2 -2.79 -13.67 -56.75
N ALA A 3 -3.27 -13.90 -55.53
CA ALA A 3 -2.41 -13.92 -54.35
C ALA A 3 -1.36 -15.03 -54.51
N THR A 4 -0.11 -14.70 -54.25
CA THR A 4 1.02 -15.64 -54.34
C THR A 4 1.09 -16.51 -53.08
N ARG A 5 1.62 -17.74 -53.19
CA ARG A 5 1.83 -18.64 -52.03
C ARG A 5 2.64 -17.96 -50.90
N ARG A 6 3.53 -17.04 -51.27
CA ARG A 6 4.34 -16.26 -50.33
C ARG A 6 3.51 -15.23 -49.55
N GLU A 7 2.53 -14.59 -50.19
CA GLU A 7 1.60 -13.69 -49.51
C GLU A 7 0.67 -14.46 -48.57
N PHE A 8 0.23 -15.65 -48.97
CA PHE A 8 -0.55 -16.54 -48.10
C PHE A 8 0.22 -16.97 -46.84
N LEU A 9 1.50 -17.36 -46.98
CA LEU A 9 2.33 -17.70 -45.81
C LEU A 9 2.57 -16.50 -44.88
N LYS A 10 2.82 -15.31 -45.44
CA LYS A 10 2.99 -14.09 -44.64
C LYS A 10 1.73 -13.76 -43.83
N LEU A 11 0.56 -13.95 -44.42
CA LEU A 11 -0.72 -13.74 -43.74
C LEU A 11 -0.96 -14.79 -42.64
N GLY A 12 -0.59 -16.06 -42.89
CA GLY A 12 -0.69 -17.13 -41.90
C GLY A 12 0.21 -16.94 -40.68
N VAL A 13 1.45 -16.47 -40.86
CA VAL A 13 2.36 -16.15 -39.76
C VAL A 13 1.86 -14.95 -38.96
N ALA A 14 1.35 -13.91 -39.63
CA ALA A 14 0.77 -12.75 -38.95
C ALA A 14 -0.50 -13.10 -38.15
N ALA A 15 -1.30 -14.08 -38.61
CA ALA A 15 -2.46 -14.58 -37.88
C ALA A 15 -2.09 -15.42 -36.65
N SER A 16 -0.92 -16.08 -36.65
CA SER A 16 -0.51 -16.98 -35.58
C SER A 16 -0.10 -16.28 -34.27
N THR A 17 0.29 -14.99 -34.32
CA THR A 17 0.60 -14.21 -33.11
C THR A 17 -0.65 -13.77 -32.34
N ALA A 18 -1.83 -13.77 -32.98
CA ALA A 18 -3.10 -13.45 -32.33
C ALA A 18 -3.66 -14.60 -31.47
N LEU A 19 -3.09 -15.82 -31.57
CA LEU A 19 -3.50 -17.00 -30.81
C LEU A 19 -2.63 -17.24 -29.56
N LEU A 20 -1.67 -16.35 -29.26
CA LEU A 20 -0.94 -16.42 -28.01
C LEU A 20 -1.91 -16.08 -26.86
N PRO A 21 -2.07 -16.96 -25.85
CA PRO A 21 -2.87 -16.63 -24.69
C PRO A 21 -2.27 -15.40 -24.01
N LEU A 22 -3.00 -14.29 -24.01
CA LEU A 22 -2.65 -13.11 -23.23
C LEU A 22 -2.59 -13.54 -21.75
N PRO A 23 -1.53 -13.20 -21.02
CA PRO A 23 -1.48 -13.49 -19.59
C PRO A 23 -2.61 -12.72 -18.90
N VAL A 24 -3.68 -13.42 -18.53
CA VAL A 24 -4.69 -12.89 -17.61
C VAL A 24 -4.01 -12.78 -16.26
N ARG A 25 -3.53 -11.57 -15.94
CA ARG A 25 -3.16 -11.24 -14.57
C ARG A 25 -4.48 -11.13 -13.82
N ALA A 26 -4.75 -12.09 -12.92
CA ALA A 26 -5.79 -11.90 -11.94
C ALA A 26 -5.56 -10.52 -11.30
N GLN A 27 -6.57 -9.63 -11.40
CA GLN A 27 -6.61 -8.40 -10.62
C GLN A 27 -6.82 -8.84 -9.17
N GLY A 28 -5.76 -9.35 -8.54
CA GLY A 28 -5.78 -9.75 -7.15
C GLY A 28 -6.26 -8.56 -6.33
N THR A 29 -7.24 -8.81 -5.46
CA THR A 29 -7.71 -7.81 -4.51
C THR A 29 -6.52 -7.16 -3.82
N ALA A 30 -6.57 -5.84 -3.66
CA ALA A 30 -5.66 -5.07 -2.82
C ALA A 30 -5.24 -5.88 -1.58
N PRO A 31 -3.94 -6.11 -1.33
CA PRO A 31 -3.50 -6.80 -0.11
C PRO A 31 -4.06 -6.06 1.11
N ARG A 32 -4.62 -6.80 2.06
CA ARG A 32 -5.26 -6.23 3.26
C ARG A 32 -4.38 -6.47 4.46
N VAL A 33 -4.08 -5.43 5.22
CA VAL A 33 -3.27 -5.51 6.43
C VAL A 33 -3.99 -4.82 7.57
N VAL A 34 -4.10 -5.51 8.72
CA VAL A 34 -4.58 -4.92 9.97
C VAL A 34 -3.38 -4.73 10.89
N VAL A 35 -3.19 -3.50 11.36
CA VAL A 35 -2.17 -3.15 12.35
C VAL A 35 -2.89 -2.90 13.68
N VAL A 36 -2.52 -3.62 14.74
CA VAL A 36 -3.13 -3.48 16.07
C VAL A 36 -2.16 -2.72 16.97
N GLY A 37 -2.62 -1.58 17.51
CA GLY A 37 -1.86 -0.64 18.33
C GLY A 37 -1.32 0.54 17.53
N GLY A 38 -1.66 1.76 17.93
CA GLY A 38 -1.33 3.02 17.26
C GLY A 38 -0.11 3.75 17.82
N GLY A 39 0.75 3.08 18.59
CA GLY A 39 1.99 3.69 19.10
C GLY A 39 3.05 3.92 18.00
N PHE A 40 4.27 4.23 18.42
CA PHE A 40 5.40 4.51 17.50
C PHE A 40 5.57 3.47 16.38
N ALA A 41 5.56 2.19 16.72
CA ALA A 41 5.77 1.12 15.76
C ALA A 41 4.57 0.92 14.84
N GLY A 42 3.36 0.89 15.38
CA GLY A 42 2.15 0.60 14.60
C GLY A 42 1.80 1.72 13.62
N ALA A 43 1.84 2.98 14.05
CA ALA A 43 1.63 4.12 13.16
C ALA A 43 2.70 4.18 12.07
N SER A 44 3.97 3.90 12.41
CA SER A 44 5.07 3.86 11.44
C SER A 44 4.91 2.72 10.43
N CYS A 45 4.50 1.53 10.89
CA CYS A 45 4.24 0.38 10.03
C CYS A 45 3.09 0.67 9.06
N ALA A 46 1.96 1.17 9.55
CA ALA A 46 0.81 1.53 8.74
C ALA A 46 1.18 2.54 7.64
N ARG A 47 1.94 3.59 8.00
CA ARG A 47 2.43 4.59 7.06
C ARG A 47 3.40 4.00 6.03
N ALA A 48 4.36 3.19 6.48
CA ALA A 48 5.35 2.57 5.59
C ALA A 48 4.70 1.60 4.59
N LEU A 49 3.72 0.81 5.01
CA LEU A 49 2.95 -0.07 4.13
C LEU A 49 2.24 0.73 3.03
N ARG A 50 1.59 1.85 3.40
CA ARG A 50 0.89 2.69 2.44
C ARG A 50 1.83 3.40 1.46
N GLN A 51 3.03 3.77 1.92
CA GLN A 51 4.08 4.36 1.08
C GLN A 51 4.72 3.33 0.14
N ALA A 52 4.90 2.10 0.60
CA ALA A 52 5.49 1.01 -0.19
C ALA A 52 4.59 0.62 -1.37
N ASP A 53 3.28 0.51 -1.14
CA ASP A 53 2.30 0.26 -2.19
C ASP A 53 0.93 0.84 -1.79
N GLY A 54 0.50 1.88 -2.53
CA GLY A 54 -0.78 2.56 -2.30
C GLY A 54 -2.01 1.66 -2.47
N ARG A 55 -1.85 0.49 -3.09
CA ARG A 55 -2.92 -0.52 -3.22
C ARG A 55 -3.13 -1.32 -1.95
N ILE A 56 -2.21 -1.29 -0.98
CA ILE A 56 -2.40 -2.01 0.29
C ILE A 56 -3.52 -1.32 1.08
N ALA A 57 -4.57 -2.08 1.36
CA ALA A 57 -5.66 -1.67 2.23
C ALA A 57 -5.26 -1.87 3.68
N VAL A 58 -4.73 -0.81 4.30
CA VAL A 58 -4.27 -0.81 5.69
C VAL A 58 -5.42 -0.39 6.61
N THR A 59 -5.67 -1.15 7.66
CA THR A 59 -6.57 -0.78 8.78
C THR A 59 -5.75 -0.70 10.05
N LEU A 60 -5.67 0.48 10.67
CA LEU A 60 -5.04 0.67 11.98
C LEU A 60 -6.13 0.60 13.06
N VAL A 61 -5.95 -0.27 14.06
CA VAL A 61 -6.85 -0.42 15.19
C VAL A 61 -6.13 0.09 16.44
N GLU A 62 -6.64 1.17 17.01
CA GLU A 62 -6.16 1.79 18.25
C GLU A 62 -7.37 2.23 19.07
N ALA A 63 -7.31 2.03 20.39
CA ALA A 63 -8.41 2.36 21.29
C ALA A 63 -8.57 3.88 21.48
N ASN A 64 -7.47 4.63 21.44
CA ASN A 64 -7.44 6.05 21.72
C ASN A 64 -7.28 6.88 20.44
N ALA A 65 -8.13 7.89 20.24
CA ALA A 65 -7.97 8.84 19.12
C ALA A 65 -6.72 9.72 19.25
N THR A 66 -6.11 9.79 20.43
CA THR A 66 -4.90 10.56 20.72
C THR A 66 -3.88 9.67 21.42
N PHE A 67 -2.71 9.51 20.81
CA PHE A 67 -1.58 8.82 21.41
C PHE A 67 -0.81 9.77 22.32
N THR A 68 -0.64 9.41 23.59
CA THR A 68 0.22 10.13 24.53
C THR A 68 1.56 9.41 24.67
N ALA A 69 2.64 10.05 24.24
CA ALA A 69 3.97 9.47 24.26
C ALA A 69 4.56 9.39 25.67
N CYS A 70 5.02 8.19 26.05
CA CYS A 70 5.82 7.97 27.26
C CYS A 70 7.24 8.59 27.18
N PRO A 71 7.99 8.51 26.06
CA PRO A 71 9.28 9.19 25.95
C PRO A 71 9.12 10.69 26.17
N PHE A 72 9.92 11.30 27.05
CA PHE A 72 9.78 12.69 27.54
C PHE A 72 8.62 12.98 28.51
N SER A 73 7.86 11.98 28.97
CA SER A 73 6.84 12.16 30.03
C SER A 73 7.44 12.70 31.33
N ASN A 74 8.68 12.31 31.68
CA ASN A 74 9.38 12.86 32.85
C ASN A 74 9.61 14.37 32.75
N ALA A 75 9.76 14.93 31.54
CA ALA A 75 9.89 16.38 31.36
C ALA A 75 8.55 17.09 31.62
N VAL A 76 7.42 16.41 31.36
CA VAL A 76 6.09 16.91 31.72
C VAL A 76 5.90 16.90 33.23
N ILE A 77 6.24 15.78 33.89
CA ILE A 77 6.16 15.66 35.35
C ILE A 77 7.05 16.70 36.04
N GLY A 78 8.22 16.98 35.47
CA GLY A 78 9.16 18.00 35.97
C GLY A 78 8.79 19.45 35.61
N GLY A 79 7.66 19.70 34.93
CA GLY A 79 7.23 21.06 34.54
C GLY A 79 8.08 21.72 33.44
N LEU A 80 8.91 20.95 32.73
CA LEU A 80 9.79 21.44 31.65
C LEU A 80 9.13 21.36 30.27
N ARG A 81 7.95 20.74 30.18
CA ARG A 81 7.24 20.48 28.94
C ARG A 81 5.74 20.40 29.18
N GLU A 82 4.96 20.95 28.26
CA GLU A 82 3.50 20.80 28.26
C GLU A 82 3.08 19.38 27.85
N LEU A 83 2.01 18.85 28.47
CA LEU A 83 1.47 17.53 28.13
C LEU A 83 1.01 17.45 26.67
N SER A 84 0.49 18.55 26.11
CA SER A 84 0.06 18.62 24.72
C SER A 84 1.20 18.33 23.73
N ALA A 85 2.45 18.63 24.10
CA ALA A 85 3.62 18.32 23.30
C ALA A 85 3.97 16.82 23.27
N GLN A 86 3.24 16.00 24.02
CA GLN A 86 3.30 14.54 24.05
C GLN A 86 2.10 13.87 23.38
N GLN A 87 1.11 14.65 22.92
CA GLN A 87 -0.14 14.15 22.36
C GLN A 87 -0.16 14.25 20.84
N PHE A 88 -0.49 13.14 20.18
CA PHE A 88 -0.48 13.01 18.72
C PHE A 88 -1.80 12.42 18.23
N THR A 89 -2.37 12.97 17.15
CA THR A 89 -3.55 12.42 16.47
C THR A 89 -3.14 11.68 15.19
N TYR A 90 -4.08 10.92 14.62
CA TYR A 90 -3.86 10.10 13.41
C TYR A 90 -4.34 10.78 12.12
N ASP A 91 -4.73 12.06 12.17
CA ASP A 91 -5.33 12.79 11.04
C ASP A 91 -4.30 13.33 10.02
N ARG A 92 -3.00 13.10 10.25
CA ARG A 92 -1.90 13.59 9.41
C ARG A 92 -1.18 12.48 8.67
#